data_AF-A0A3D9CF06-F1
#
_entry.id   AF-A0A3D9CF06-F1
#
_cell.length_a   1.000
_cell.length_b   1.000
_cell.length_c   1.000
_cell.angle_alpha   90.00
_cell.angle_beta   90.00
_cell.angle_gamma   90.00
#
_symmetry.space_group_name_H-M   'P 1'
#
loop_
_entity.id
_entity.type
_entity.pdbx_description
1 polymer ?
#
loop_
_entity_poly.entity_id
_entity_poly.type
_entity_poly.pdbx_seq_one_letter_code
_entity_poly.pdbx_strand_id
1 'polypeptide(L)'
;METRMILKDESLWTRIQGFSLDASDADFPFSKKLAKEENWSIDFTRKAIEEYKKFVYLCCILPKGASPSEIVDKVWHMHLIYTQNYWEEFCPDILKRPLHHHPSKGGFNEKMKHHHWFSTTLKNYKDVFQSDAPQDIWFNGDAIENKKSKSRMWKWIPFLMVILTLSSCLGEVIITIGSIFLSFAGIIIFGAIIAFIKQIKEIQVENKENPGSDSGGNSGSCSGGSSCSSGSSCGSGCGGGGGCGGCGG
;
A
#
# COMPACT_ATOMS: atom_id res chain seq x y z
N MET A 1 13.52 36.20 23.08
CA MET A 1 14.42 36.18 21.91
C MET A 1 13.58 36.57 20.72
N GLU A 2 13.85 37.74 20.15
CA GLU A 2 13.12 38.26 18.98
C GLU A 2 13.73 37.61 17.74
N THR A 3 13.02 36.67 17.13
CA THR A 3 13.47 35.99 15.92
C THR A 3 13.39 36.99 14.76
N ARG A 4 14.54 37.55 14.37
CA ARG A 4 14.61 38.49 13.24
C ARG A 4 14.45 37.72 11.93
N MET A 5 13.25 37.79 11.34
CA MET A 5 12.98 37.23 10.02
C MET A 5 13.88 37.88 8.96
N ILE A 6 14.37 37.11 7.99
CA ILE A 6 15.12 37.63 6.84
C ILE A 6 14.14 37.70 5.66
N LEU A 7 13.29 38.71 5.69
CA LEU A 7 12.30 38.91 4.64
C LEU A 7 12.98 39.51 3.40
N LYS A 8 12.96 38.76 2.29
CA LYS A 8 13.45 39.25 1.00
C LYS A 8 12.66 40.43 0.45
N ASP A 9 11.36 40.51 0.76
CA ASP A 9 10.46 41.62 0.41
C ASP A 9 9.56 41.97 1.61
N GLU A 10 9.99 42.92 2.43
CA GLU A 10 9.26 43.39 3.60
C GLU A 10 7.94 44.07 3.24
N SER A 11 7.88 44.74 2.09
CA SER A 11 6.68 45.45 1.65
C SER A 11 5.57 44.47 1.30
N LEU A 12 5.91 43.40 0.56
CA LEU A 12 4.99 42.31 0.27
C LEU A 12 4.51 41.63 1.55
N TRP A 13 5.43 41.29 2.47
CA TRP A 13 5.06 40.66 3.74
C TRP A 13 4.10 41.53 4.55
N THR A 14 4.37 42.83 4.66
CA THR A 14 3.50 43.78 5.37
C THR A 14 2.09 43.80 4.80
N ARG A 15 1.94 43.82 3.46
CA ARG A 15 0.62 43.77 2.81
C ARG A 15 -0.09 42.45 3.08
N ILE A 16 0.59 41.31 2.93
CA ILE A 16 0.02 39.98 3.20
C ILE A 16 -0.41 39.86 4.67
N GLN A 17 0.43 40.31 5.61
CA GLN A 17 0.16 40.23 7.04
C GLN A 17 -1.04 41.09 7.41
N GLY A 18 -1.12 42.31 6.88
CA GLY A 18 -2.21 43.27 7.13
C GLY A 18 -3.55 42.90 6.48
N PHE A 19 -3.57 42.00 5.50
CA PHE A 19 -4.81 41.55 4.87
C PHE A 19 -5.65 40.69 5.82
N SER A 20 -6.92 41.07 5.99
CA SER A 20 -7.91 40.26 6.72
C SER A 20 -8.70 39.41 5.73
N LEU A 21 -8.76 38.09 5.98
CA LEU A 21 -9.67 37.19 5.28
C LEU A 21 -11.11 37.31 5.79
N ASP A 22 -11.27 37.84 7.01
CA ASP A 22 -12.56 38.04 7.62
C ASP A 22 -13.09 39.42 7.21
N ALA A 23 -14.22 39.43 6.50
CA ALA A 23 -15.00 40.63 6.24
C ALA A 23 -15.64 41.13 7.54
N SER A 24 -15.50 42.42 7.85
CA SER A 24 -15.91 43.02 9.12
C SER A 24 -17.43 43.10 9.31
N ASP A 25 -18.19 43.04 8.21
CA ASP A 25 -19.64 43.09 8.14
C ASP A 25 -20.30 41.70 8.06
N ALA A 26 -19.51 40.62 8.04
CA ALA A 26 -20.02 39.26 7.92
C ALA A 26 -20.39 38.65 9.27
N ASP A 27 -21.66 38.22 9.42
CA ASP A 27 -22.14 37.44 10.59
C ASP A 27 -21.42 36.08 10.73
N PHE A 28 -20.93 35.56 9.61
CA PHE A 28 -20.22 34.29 9.52
C PHE A 28 -18.95 34.43 8.67
N PRO A 29 -17.86 34.96 9.27
CA PRO A 29 -16.65 35.30 8.53
C PRO A 29 -15.84 34.05 8.13
N PHE A 30 -14.85 34.26 7.26
CA PHE A 30 -14.00 33.21 6.68
C PHE A 30 -13.44 32.25 7.73
N SER A 31 -12.85 32.78 8.80
CA SER A 31 -12.22 32.00 9.87
C SER A 31 -13.23 31.11 10.60
N LYS A 32 -14.44 31.62 10.84
CA LYS A 32 -15.52 30.86 11.49
C LYS A 32 -16.04 29.74 10.57
N LYS A 33 -16.14 30.01 9.27
CA LYS A 33 -16.50 28.99 8.27
C LYS A 33 -15.45 27.91 8.17
N LEU A 34 -14.19 28.28 8.02
CA LEU A 34 -13.05 27.36 7.97
C LEU A 34 -13.00 26.47 9.21
N ALA A 35 -13.13 27.05 10.40
CA ALA A 35 -13.16 26.29 11.65
C ALA A 35 -14.30 25.26 11.69
N LYS A 36 -15.49 25.64 11.21
CA LYS A 36 -16.66 24.76 11.18
C LYS A 36 -16.51 23.62 10.16
N GLU A 37 -16.06 23.91 8.94
CA GLU A 37 -15.96 22.91 7.87
C GLU A 37 -14.83 21.90 8.12
N GLU A 38 -13.71 22.36 8.66
CA GLU A 38 -12.56 21.49 8.97
C GLU A 38 -12.60 20.89 10.38
N ASN A 39 -13.62 21.25 11.17
CA ASN A 39 -13.76 20.88 12.58
C ASN A 39 -12.51 21.24 13.42
N TRP A 40 -12.04 22.48 13.24
CA TRP A 40 -10.89 23.03 13.94
C TRP A 40 -11.30 23.93 15.10
N SER A 41 -10.45 24.00 16.14
CA SER A 41 -10.60 25.02 17.17
C SER A 41 -10.26 26.39 16.60
N ILE A 42 -10.81 27.44 17.21
CA ILE A 42 -10.54 28.84 16.81
C ILE A 42 -9.03 29.12 16.80
N ASP A 43 -8.32 28.67 17.83
CA ASP A 43 -6.87 28.85 17.92
C ASP A 43 -6.10 28.13 16.82
N PHE A 44 -6.50 26.90 16.48
CA PHE A 44 -5.86 26.15 15.41
C PHE A 44 -6.11 26.80 14.05
N THR A 45 -7.34 27.23 13.79
CA THR A 45 -7.72 27.96 12.58
C THR A 45 -6.90 29.24 12.41
N ARG A 46 -6.74 30.02 13.48
CA ARG A 46 -5.90 31.22 13.46
C ARG A 46 -4.46 30.90 13.10
N LYS A 47 -3.87 29.86 13.71
CA LYS A 47 -2.50 29.42 13.36
C LYS A 47 -2.41 28.96 11.89
N ALA A 48 -3.40 28.22 11.39
CA ALA A 48 -3.44 27.76 10.00
C ALA A 48 -3.52 28.92 9.01
N ILE A 49 -4.28 29.97 9.32
CA ILE A 49 -4.34 31.21 8.51
C ILE A 49 -2.99 31.92 8.49
N GLU A 50 -2.29 32.02 9.62
CA GLU A 50 -0.95 32.62 9.67
C GLU A 50 0.07 31.83 8.84
N GLU A 51 0.04 30.50 8.91
CA GLU A 51 0.90 29.65 8.08
C GLU A 51 0.54 29.71 6.59
N TYR A 52 -0.74 29.90 6.27
CA TYR A 52 -1.19 30.18 4.90
C TYR A 52 -0.61 31.49 4.36
N LYS A 53 -0.62 32.57 5.15
CA LYS A 53 0.02 33.84 4.77
C LYS A 53 1.52 33.66 4.49
N LYS A 54 2.23 32.91 5.34
CA LYS A 54 3.66 32.56 5.12
C LYS A 54 3.87 31.76 3.84
N PHE A 55 3.00 30.78 3.58
CA PHE A 55 3.04 30.01 2.34
C PHE A 55 2.84 30.88 1.09
N VAL A 56 1.86 31.79 1.10
CA VAL A 56 1.64 32.74 0.00
C VAL A 56 2.86 33.63 -0.21
N TYR A 57 3.49 34.10 0.87
CA TYR A 57 4.73 34.85 0.79
C TYR A 57 5.88 34.02 0.18
N LEU A 58 5.99 32.74 0.50
CA LEU A 58 6.98 31.85 -0.14
C LEU A 58 6.69 31.67 -1.64
N CYS A 59 5.43 31.46 -2.04
CA CYS A 59 5.06 31.47 -3.46
C CYS A 59 5.48 32.79 -4.13
N CYS A 60 5.26 33.90 -3.41
CA CYS A 60 5.81 35.25 -3.56
C CYS A 60 7.21 35.32 -4.17
N ILE A 61 8.16 34.88 -3.36
CA ILE A 61 9.58 35.20 -3.48
C ILE A 61 10.42 34.08 -4.09
N LEU A 62 9.86 32.87 -4.22
CA LEU A 62 10.58 31.72 -4.75
C LEU A 62 10.33 31.57 -6.26
N PRO A 63 11.37 31.39 -7.08
CA PRO A 63 11.23 31.33 -8.54
C PRO A 63 10.42 30.13 -9.04
N LYS A 64 10.36 29.05 -8.25
CA LYS A 64 9.57 27.83 -8.55
C LYS A 64 8.29 27.74 -7.71
N GLY A 65 7.94 28.80 -6.98
CA GLY A 65 6.87 28.78 -5.99
C GLY A 65 7.17 27.90 -4.79
N ALA A 66 6.11 27.50 -4.08
CA ALA A 66 6.15 26.64 -2.91
C ALA A 66 5.02 25.59 -2.98
N SER A 67 5.15 24.52 -2.22
CA SER A 67 4.11 23.50 -2.01
C SER A 67 3.57 23.60 -0.58
N PRO A 68 2.25 23.73 -0.38
CA PRO A 68 1.67 23.80 0.95
C PRO A 68 1.69 22.43 1.65
N SER A 69 1.48 22.42 2.96
CA SER A 69 1.04 21.23 3.69
C SER A 69 -0.46 21.00 3.49
N GLU A 70 -0.98 19.82 3.85
CA GLU A 70 -2.42 19.53 3.73
C GLU A 70 -3.31 20.56 4.46
N ILE A 71 -2.87 21.05 5.64
CA ILE A 71 -3.63 22.01 6.42
C ILE A 71 -3.61 23.40 5.76
N VAL A 72 -2.43 23.85 5.31
CA VAL A 72 -2.29 25.13 4.61
C VAL A 72 -3.06 25.12 3.30
N ASP A 73 -3.05 23.99 2.60
CA ASP A 73 -3.76 23.78 1.35
C ASP A 73 -5.28 23.87 1.52
N LYS A 74 -5.83 23.39 2.63
CA LYS A 74 -7.26 23.56 2.98
C LYS A 74 -7.64 25.03 3.16
N VAL A 75 -6.79 25.83 3.81
CA VAL A 75 -7.01 27.28 3.94
C VAL A 75 -6.99 27.94 2.57
N TRP A 76 -6.00 27.59 1.74
CA TRP A 76 -5.87 28.14 0.39
C TRP A 76 -7.07 27.78 -0.49
N HIS A 77 -7.52 26.52 -0.46
CA HIS A 77 -8.70 26.06 -1.17
C HIS A 77 -9.96 26.83 -0.75
N MET A 78 -10.18 27.04 0.55
CA MET A 78 -11.29 27.86 0.99
C MET A 78 -11.18 29.28 0.44
N HIS A 79 -10.00 29.90 0.49
CA HIS A 79 -9.82 31.28 0.00
C HIS A 79 -10.07 31.39 -1.50
N LEU A 80 -9.68 30.39 -2.30
CA LEU A 80 -9.99 30.35 -3.74
C LEU A 80 -11.49 30.36 -4.05
N ILE A 81 -12.34 29.84 -3.14
CA ILE A 81 -13.80 29.83 -3.29
C ILE A 81 -14.40 31.22 -2.99
N TYR A 82 -13.71 32.06 -2.20
CA TYR A 82 -14.08 33.46 -1.98
C TYR A 82 -13.60 34.30 -3.15
N THR A 83 -14.17 34.07 -4.35
CA THR A 83 -13.59 34.50 -5.62
C THR A 83 -13.34 35.99 -5.74
N GLN A 84 -14.24 36.85 -5.24
CA GLN A 84 -14.05 38.30 -5.23
C GLN A 84 -12.88 38.69 -4.32
N ASN A 85 -12.92 38.26 -3.06
CA ASN A 85 -11.86 38.53 -2.10
C ASN A 85 -10.49 37.99 -2.59
N TYR A 86 -10.45 36.83 -3.25
CA TYR A 86 -9.20 36.28 -3.77
C TYR A 86 -8.70 36.95 -5.06
N TRP A 87 -9.55 37.07 -6.07
CA TRP A 87 -9.15 37.48 -7.43
C TRP A 87 -9.25 38.98 -7.67
N GLU A 88 -10.15 39.68 -6.98
CA GLU A 88 -10.40 41.11 -7.17
C GLU A 88 -9.74 41.97 -6.11
N GLU A 89 -9.48 41.43 -4.90
CA GLU A 89 -8.83 42.17 -3.81
C GLU A 89 -7.42 41.61 -3.53
N PHE A 90 -7.31 40.35 -3.10
CA PHE A 90 -6.05 39.78 -2.61
C PHE A 90 -4.97 39.70 -3.70
N CYS A 91 -5.25 39.11 -4.85
CA CYS A 91 -4.27 38.98 -5.93
C CYS A 91 -3.79 40.34 -6.49
N PRO A 92 -4.68 41.26 -6.92
CA PRO A 92 -4.25 42.53 -7.52
C PRO A 92 -3.74 43.55 -6.49
N ASP A 93 -4.37 43.69 -5.33
CA ASP A 93 -4.03 44.78 -4.41
C ASP A 93 -2.93 44.38 -3.40
N ILE A 94 -2.97 43.13 -2.95
CA ILE A 94 -2.03 42.63 -1.93
C ILE A 94 -0.81 42.00 -2.60
N LEU A 95 -1.01 41.02 -3.48
CA LEU A 95 0.09 40.30 -4.14
C LEU A 95 0.65 41.05 -5.35
N LYS A 96 -0.14 41.93 -5.97
CA LYS A 96 0.17 42.62 -7.24
C LYS A 96 0.49 41.66 -8.40
N ARG A 97 -0.03 40.44 -8.32
CA ARG A 97 0.15 39.39 -9.33
C ARG A 97 -0.85 38.26 -9.10
N PRO A 98 -1.24 37.51 -10.14
CA PRO A 98 -2.08 36.34 -9.96
C PRO A 98 -1.33 35.20 -9.27
N LEU A 99 -2.02 34.46 -8.41
CA LEU A 99 -1.53 33.22 -7.81
C LEU A 99 -2.51 32.09 -8.15
N HIS A 100 -2.20 31.31 -9.18
CA HIS A 100 -3.06 30.23 -9.64
C HIS A 100 -2.80 28.91 -8.89
N HIS A 101 -3.88 28.26 -8.48
CA HIS A 101 -3.84 26.88 -8.00
C HIS A 101 -3.85 25.91 -9.19
N HIS A 102 -2.98 24.89 -9.15
CA HIS A 102 -2.86 23.89 -10.20
C HIS A 102 -3.13 22.50 -9.60
N PRO A 103 -4.19 21.80 -10.05
CA PRO A 103 -4.48 20.47 -9.53
C PRO A 103 -3.38 19.48 -9.93
N SER A 104 -3.08 18.54 -9.01
CA SER A 104 -2.17 17.44 -9.30
C SER A 104 -2.81 16.47 -10.30
N LYS A 105 -2.01 15.93 -11.22
CA LYS A 105 -2.43 14.84 -12.12
C LYS A 105 -2.54 13.49 -11.39
N GLY A 106 -2.07 13.42 -10.15
CA GLY A 106 -2.04 12.20 -9.35
C GLY A 106 -1.00 11.17 -9.84
N GLY A 107 -0.95 10.04 -9.15
CA GLY A 107 -0.01 8.96 -9.44
C GLY A 107 1.34 9.07 -8.72
N PHE A 108 2.15 8.03 -8.85
CA PHE A 108 3.40 7.87 -8.10
C PHE A 108 4.43 8.97 -8.42
N ASN A 109 4.61 9.29 -9.69
CA ASN A 109 5.59 10.30 -10.12
C ASN A 109 5.22 11.70 -9.59
N GLU A 110 3.94 12.09 -9.64
CA GLU A 110 3.51 13.36 -9.04
C GLU A 110 3.64 13.35 -7.52
N LYS A 111 3.38 12.23 -6.84
CA LYS A 111 3.61 12.12 -5.39
C LYS A 111 5.09 12.36 -5.04
N MET A 112 6.03 11.76 -5.78
CA MET A 112 7.46 11.99 -5.57
C MET A 112 7.87 13.45 -5.83
N LYS A 113 7.35 14.05 -6.91
CA LYS A 113 7.60 15.46 -7.23
C LYS A 113 7.05 16.39 -6.15
N HIS A 114 5.82 16.17 -5.69
CA HIS A 114 5.23 16.90 -4.58
C HIS A 114 6.05 16.77 -3.31
N HIS A 115 6.50 15.56 -2.96
CA HIS A 115 7.36 15.36 -1.79
C HIS A 115 8.65 16.18 -1.89
N HIS A 116 9.33 16.17 -3.05
CA HIS A 116 10.55 16.96 -3.24
C HIS A 116 10.30 18.48 -3.16
N TRP A 117 9.20 18.97 -3.77
CA TRP A 117 8.80 20.37 -3.67
C TRP A 117 8.41 20.77 -2.25
N PHE A 118 7.74 19.89 -1.51
CA PHE A 118 7.38 20.11 -0.12
C PHE A 118 8.62 20.19 0.77
N SER A 119 9.58 19.26 0.64
CA SER A 119 10.86 19.34 1.35
C SER A 119 11.63 20.63 1.02
N THR A 120 11.61 21.06 -0.24
CA THR A 120 12.21 22.33 -0.68
C THR A 120 11.50 23.52 -0.04
N THR A 121 10.18 23.47 0.10
CA THR A 121 9.39 24.52 0.76
C THR A 121 9.75 24.65 2.22
N LEU A 122 9.84 23.55 2.96
CA LEU A 122 10.22 23.56 4.38
C LEU A 122 11.64 24.13 4.60
N LYS A 123 12.58 23.81 3.71
CA LYS A 123 13.92 24.41 3.74
C LYS A 123 13.86 25.93 3.58
N ASN A 124 13.17 26.41 2.53
CA ASN A 124 13.04 27.84 2.28
C ASN A 124 12.25 28.55 3.40
N TYR A 125 11.25 27.90 3.98
CA TYR A 125 10.51 28.40 5.13
C TYR A 125 11.49 28.72 6.27
N LYS A 126 12.35 27.76 6.63
CA LYS A 126 13.35 27.93 7.69
C LYS A 126 14.33 29.06 7.37
N ASP A 127 14.82 29.11 6.14
CA ASP A 127 15.76 30.14 5.69
C ASP A 127 15.16 31.56 5.70
N VAL A 128 13.86 31.69 5.41
CA VAL A 128 13.18 32.99 5.34
C VAL A 128 12.70 33.45 6.71
N PHE A 129 12.01 32.59 7.45
CA PHE A 129 11.36 32.94 8.72
C PHE A 129 12.25 32.67 9.94
N GLN A 130 13.46 32.14 9.74
CA GLN A 130 14.44 31.86 10.80
C GLN A 130 13.83 31.02 11.95
N SER A 131 12.87 30.17 11.61
CA SER A 131 12.11 29.34 12.55
C SER A 131 11.68 28.05 11.86
N ASP A 132 11.54 26.99 12.65
CA ASP A 132 10.99 25.74 12.14
C ASP A 132 9.49 25.87 11.93
N ALA A 133 8.98 25.23 10.87
CA ALA A 133 7.56 25.22 10.57
C ALA A 133 6.78 24.45 11.66
N PRO A 134 5.64 24.95 12.15
CA PRO A 134 4.87 24.29 13.21
C PRO A 134 4.50 22.85 12.85
N GLN A 135 4.84 21.91 13.73
CA GLN A 135 4.65 20.47 13.48
C GLN A 135 3.19 20.09 13.23
N ASP A 136 2.29 20.68 14.03
CA ASP A 136 0.84 20.51 13.97
C ASP A 136 0.21 21.05 12.67
N ILE A 137 0.90 21.90 11.92
CA ILE A 137 0.39 22.48 10.66
C ILE A 137 1.08 21.89 9.44
N TRP A 138 2.38 21.66 9.51
CA TRP A 138 3.16 21.31 8.33
C TRP A 138 3.38 19.79 8.15
N PHE A 139 3.29 18.97 9.21
CA PHE A 139 3.71 17.55 9.14
C PHE A 139 2.58 16.54 9.33
N ASN A 140 1.33 16.98 9.54
CA ASN A 140 0.20 16.10 9.87
C ASN A 140 -0.21 15.11 8.76
N GLY A 141 0.15 15.34 7.49
CA GLY A 141 -0.17 14.43 6.38
C GLY A 141 0.49 13.05 6.49
N ASP A 142 1.73 13.00 7.00
CA ASP A 142 2.51 11.75 7.08
C ASP A 142 2.01 10.84 8.22
N ALA A 143 1.50 11.43 9.30
CA ALA A 143 0.91 10.69 10.41
C ALA A 143 -0.43 10.04 10.04
N ILE A 144 -1.21 10.69 9.17
CA ILE A 144 -2.54 10.21 8.75
C ILE A 144 -2.45 9.06 7.75
N GLU A 145 -1.50 9.07 6.79
CA GLU A 145 -1.27 7.90 5.90
C GLU A 145 -0.95 6.64 6.71
N ASN A 146 -0.12 6.78 7.75
CA ASN A 146 0.27 5.67 8.63
C ASN A 146 -0.94 5.14 9.44
N LYS A 147 -1.82 6.03 9.92
CA LYS A 147 -3.02 5.66 10.67
C LYS A 147 -4.11 5.04 9.79
N LYS A 148 -4.29 5.52 8.56
CA LYS A 148 -5.23 4.95 7.57
C LYS A 148 -4.83 3.55 7.11
N SER A 149 -3.52 3.27 6.98
CA SER A 149 -3.00 1.92 6.70
C SER A 149 -3.41 0.92 7.79
N LYS A 150 -3.22 1.29 9.06
CA LYS A 150 -3.59 0.47 10.23
C LYS A 150 -5.11 0.26 10.36
N SER A 151 -5.91 1.29 10.09
CA SER A 151 -7.39 1.21 10.08
C SER A 151 -7.94 0.32 8.96
N ARG A 152 -7.31 0.32 7.78
CA ARG A 152 -7.73 -0.52 6.64
C ARG A 152 -7.53 -2.00 6.92
N MET A 153 -6.49 -2.36 7.69
CA MET A 153 -6.23 -3.74 8.11
C MET A 153 -7.27 -4.27 9.10
N TRP A 154 -7.78 -3.42 10.01
CA TRP A 154 -8.85 -3.80 10.95
C TRP A 154 -10.19 -4.09 10.27
N LYS A 155 -10.44 -3.56 9.06
CA LYS A 155 -11.67 -3.86 8.30
C LYS A 155 -11.75 -5.32 7.83
N TRP A 156 -10.63 -6.03 7.74
CA TRP A 156 -10.58 -7.44 7.35
C TRP A 156 -10.62 -8.41 8.53
N ILE A 157 -10.50 -7.91 9.77
CA ILE A 157 -10.63 -8.74 10.98
C ILE A 157 -11.99 -9.46 11.06
N PRO A 158 -13.15 -8.83 10.82
CA PRO A 158 -14.42 -9.56 10.85
C PRO A 158 -14.51 -10.60 9.72
N PHE A 159 -13.95 -10.32 8.54
CA PHE A 159 -13.92 -11.27 7.42
C PHE A 159 -13.03 -12.49 7.73
N LEU A 160 -11.86 -12.27 8.34
CA LEU A 160 -10.95 -13.32 8.77
C LEU A 160 -11.56 -14.18 9.89
N MET A 161 -12.26 -13.58 10.85
CA MET A 161 -12.95 -14.30 11.93
C MET A 161 -14.12 -15.15 11.42
N VAL A 162 -14.86 -14.67 10.42
CA VAL A 162 -15.91 -15.46 9.74
C VAL A 162 -15.30 -16.66 8.99
N ILE A 163 -14.17 -16.48 8.29
CA ILE A 163 -13.46 -17.58 7.62
C ILE A 163 -12.95 -18.62 8.63
N LEU A 164 -12.38 -18.17 9.76
CA LEU A 164 -11.89 -19.06 10.81
C LEU A 164 -13.02 -19.87 11.47
N THR A 165 -14.18 -19.26 11.71
CA THR A 165 -15.35 -19.95 12.30
C THR A 165 -16.02 -20.93 11.32
N LEU A 166 -16.01 -20.64 10.02
CA LEU A 166 -16.47 -21.58 8.98
C LEU A 166 -15.53 -22.78 8.82
N SER A 167 -14.22 -22.58 8.96
CA SER A 167 -13.21 -23.67 8.89
C SER A 167 -13.40 -24.71 10.01
N SER A 168 -13.77 -24.27 11.22
CA SER A 168 -14.06 -25.19 12.35
C SER A 168 -15.21 -26.16 12.06
N CYS A 169 -16.17 -25.80 11.19
CA CYS A 169 -17.27 -26.69 10.81
C CYS A 169 -16.85 -27.77 9.81
N LEU A 170 -15.84 -27.50 8.97
CA LEU A 170 -15.28 -28.48 8.03
C LEU A 170 -14.30 -29.44 8.69
N GLY A 171 -13.63 -29.01 9.77
CA GLY A 171 -12.66 -29.84 10.49
C GLY A 171 -13.25 -31.14 11.06
N GLU A 172 -14.43 -31.07 11.69
CA GLU A 172 -15.09 -32.27 12.24
C GLU A 172 -15.55 -33.25 11.14
N VAL A 173 -15.99 -32.72 9.99
CA VAL A 173 -16.41 -33.54 8.85
C VAL A 173 -15.22 -34.27 8.22
N ILE A 174 -14.06 -33.61 8.09
CA ILE A 174 -12.87 -34.23 7.53
C ILE A 174 -12.32 -35.32 8.47
N ILE A 175 -12.32 -35.08 9.78
CA ILE A 175 -11.86 -36.06 10.77
C ILE A 175 -12.80 -37.28 10.81
N THR A 176 -14.11 -37.06 10.80
CA THR A 176 -15.09 -38.17 10.81
C THR A 176 -15.03 -39.00 9.54
N ILE A 177 -15.02 -38.38 8.36
CA ILE A 177 -14.88 -39.09 7.08
C ILE A 177 -13.53 -39.83 7.03
N GLY A 178 -12.43 -39.17 7.43
CA GLY A 178 -11.11 -39.79 7.49
C GLY A 178 -11.06 -41.01 8.41
N SER A 179 -11.71 -40.96 9.57
CA SER A 179 -11.78 -42.08 10.52
C SER A 179 -12.55 -43.28 9.97
N ILE A 180 -13.63 -43.04 9.21
CA ILE A 180 -14.41 -44.09 8.55
C ILE A 180 -13.57 -44.77 7.47
N PHE A 181 -12.90 -43.99 6.62
CA PHE A 181 -12.02 -44.54 5.58
C PHE A 181 -10.87 -45.37 6.16
N LEU A 182 -10.24 -44.91 7.24
CA LEU A 182 -9.15 -45.64 7.90
C LEU A 182 -9.64 -46.97 8.49
N SER A 183 -10.84 -46.98 9.06
CA SER A 183 -11.47 -48.18 9.62
C SER A 183 -11.79 -49.22 8.54
N PHE A 184 -12.35 -48.77 7.41
CA PHE A 184 -12.61 -49.65 6.26
C PHE A 184 -11.31 -50.22 5.67
N ALA A 185 -10.27 -49.39 5.50
CA ALA A 185 -8.97 -49.86 5.04
C ALA A 185 -8.35 -50.90 6.00
N GLY A 186 -8.48 -50.69 7.31
CA GLY A 186 -8.04 -51.65 8.33
C GLY A 186 -8.74 -53.00 8.23
N ILE A 187 -10.05 -53.03 7.99
CA ILE A 187 -10.83 -54.27 7.83
C ILE A 187 -10.37 -55.04 6.57
N ILE A 188 -10.14 -54.33 5.46
CA ILE A 188 -9.67 -54.96 4.21
C ILE A 188 -8.27 -55.56 4.39
N ILE A 189 -7.35 -54.83 5.02
CA ILE A 189 -5.99 -55.30 5.30
C ILE A 189 -6.05 -56.52 6.24
N PHE A 190 -6.85 -56.45 7.30
CA PHE A 190 -7.02 -57.56 8.24
C PHE A 190 -7.60 -58.81 7.56
N GLY A 191 -8.60 -58.64 6.70
CA GLY A 191 -9.17 -59.72 5.89
C GLY A 191 -8.13 -60.34 4.94
N ALA A 192 -7.31 -59.51 4.28
CA ALA A 192 -6.23 -59.98 3.42
C ALA A 192 -5.16 -60.75 4.18
N ILE A 193 -4.80 -60.31 5.39
CA ILE A 193 -3.86 -61.02 6.28
C ILE A 193 -4.43 -62.37 6.70
N ILE A 194 -5.70 -62.45 7.08
CA ILE A 194 -6.35 -63.72 7.43
C ILE A 194 -6.39 -64.67 6.23
N ALA A 195 -6.75 -64.17 5.05
CA ALA A 195 -6.75 -64.97 3.82
C ALA A 195 -5.35 -65.50 3.49
N PHE A 196 -4.34 -64.65 3.63
CA PHE A 196 -2.93 -65.03 3.42
C PHE A 196 -2.45 -66.08 4.43
N ILE A 197 -2.79 -65.94 5.71
CA ILE A 197 -2.46 -66.93 6.75
C ILE A 197 -3.16 -68.26 6.46
N LYS A 198 -4.43 -68.23 6.01
CA LYS A 198 -5.17 -69.44 5.62
C LYS A 198 -4.52 -70.12 4.43
N GLN A 199 -4.09 -69.34 3.42
CA GLN A 199 -3.39 -69.85 2.25
C GLN A 199 -2.04 -70.48 2.60
N ILE A 200 -1.26 -69.87 3.51
CA ILE A 200 -0.02 -70.49 4.02
C ILE A 200 -0.31 -71.81 4.75
N LYS A 201 -1.38 -71.87 5.56
CA LYS A 201 -1.77 -73.12 6.24
C LYS A 201 -2.18 -74.21 5.26
N GLU A 202 -2.94 -73.89 4.21
CA GLU A 202 -3.32 -74.85 3.16
C GLU A 202 -2.07 -75.40 2.43
N ILE A 203 -1.11 -74.52 2.08
CA ILE A 203 0.17 -74.93 1.47
C ILE A 203 1.03 -75.80 2.41
N GLN A 204 1.00 -75.52 3.72
CA GLN A 204 1.74 -76.33 4.72
C GLN A 204 1.07 -77.68 4.99
N VAL A 205 -0.26 -77.80 4.83
CA VAL A 205 -1.00 -79.06 4.94
C VAL A 205 -0.75 -79.93 3.70
N GLU A 206 -0.78 -79.33 2.49
CA GLU A 206 -0.48 -80.02 1.23
C GLU A 206 0.97 -80.56 1.19
N ASN A 207 1.94 -79.79 1.71
CA ASN A 207 3.33 -80.26 1.86
C ASN A 207 3.52 -81.34 2.95
N LYS A 208 2.57 -81.50 3.87
CA LYS A 208 2.64 -82.54 4.91
C LYS A 208 2.05 -83.88 4.46
N GLU A 209 1.21 -83.86 3.42
CA GLU A 209 0.61 -85.07 2.83
C GLU A 209 1.43 -85.68 1.68
N ASN A 210 2.47 -84.99 1.18
CA ASN A 210 3.35 -85.53 0.14
C ASN A 210 4.85 -85.37 0.47
N PRO A 211 5.48 -86.35 1.16
CA PRO A 211 6.91 -86.48 1.15
C PRO A 211 7.35 -87.37 -0.01
N GLY A 212 7.88 -86.74 -1.06
CA GLY A 212 8.89 -87.33 -1.95
C GLY A 212 8.41 -87.97 -3.26
N SER A 213 8.97 -87.50 -4.37
CA SER A 213 9.95 -88.30 -5.11
C SER A 213 10.61 -87.51 -6.23
N ASP A 214 11.92 -87.72 -6.32
CA ASP A 214 12.93 -87.15 -7.21
C ASP A 214 12.72 -87.28 -8.73
N SER A 215 13.64 -86.60 -9.42
CA SER A 215 14.21 -86.87 -10.75
C SER A 215 13.43 -86.33 -11.95
N GLY A 216 14.03 -85.71 -12.97
CA GLY A 216 15.42 -85.47 -13.33
C GLY A 216 15.47 -85.07 -14.82
N GLY A 217 16.47 -84.26 -15.20
CA GLY A 217 16.85 -83.98 -16.59
C GLY A 217 15.91 -82.99 -17.34
N ASN A 218 16.36 -82.18 -18.29
CA ASN A 218 17.63 -82.11 -18.99
C ASN A 218 17.77 -80.71 -19.63
N SER A 219 19.04 -80.38 -19.86
CA SER A 219 19.66 -79.25 -20.56
C SER A 219 18.98 -78.68 -21.82
N GLY A 220 19.21 -77.37 -22.02
CA GLY A 220 18.97 -76.64 -23.27
C GLY A 220 19.54 -75.22 -23.17
N SER A 221 20.76 -75.04 -23.69
CA SER A 221 21.54 -73.80 -23.66
C SER A 221 21.34 -72.99 -24.94
N CYS A 222 21.06 -71.68 -24.83
CA CYS A 222 21.51 -70.59 -25.72
C CYS A 222 20.93 -69.25 -25.22
N SER A 223 21.73 -68.33 -24.67
CA SER A 223 22.59 -67.33 -25.34
C SER A 223 21.88 -66.00 -25.62
N GLY A 224 22.37 -64.93 -24.99
CA GLY A 224 22.52 -63.62 -25.63
C GLY A 224 21.74 -62.45 -25.03
N GLY A 225 22.48 -61.41 -24.60
CA GLY A 225 21.99 -60.04 -24.71
C GLY A 225 22.21 -59.14 -23.50
N SER A 226 23.38 -58.53 -23.43
CA SER A 226 23.83 -57.55 -22.44
C SER A 226 23.08 -56.21 -22.46
N SER A 227 23.02 -55.60 -21.27
CA SER A 227 23.09 -54.15 -20.96
C SER A 227 23.30 -53.13 -22.10
N CYS A 228 22.59 -51.99 -22.05
CA CYS A 228 23.20 -50.68 -21.71
C CYS A 228 22.20 -49.50 -21.82
N SER A 229 22.54 -48.47 -21.05
CA SER A 229 21.94 -47.15 -20.93
C SER A 229 21.94 -46.33 -22.22
N SER A 230 20.99 -45.41 -22.36
CA SER A 230 21.19 -44.20 -23.15
C SER A 230 20.35 -43.05 -22.61
N GLY A 231 21.03 -42.02 -22.12
CA GLY A 231 20.47 -40.67 -22.06
C GLY A 231 20.57 -40.03 -23.44
N SER A 232 19.74 -39.03 -23.70
CA SER A 232 19.99 -38.03 -24.75
C SER A 232 19.23 -36.75 -24.43
N SER A 233 20.01 -35.68 -24.35
CA SER A 233 19.61 -34.29 -24.39
C SER A 233 19.19 -33.91 -25.83
N CYS A 234 18.24 -32.99 -25.99
CA CYS A 234 18.16 -32.16 -27.19
C CYS A 234 17.65 -30.76 -26.81
N GLY A 235 18.42 -29.75 -27.22
CA GLY A 235 18.04 -28.34 -27.20
C GLY A 235 17.66 -27.84 -28.60
N SER A 236 17.68 -26.51 -28.73
CA SER A 236 17.32 -25.65 -29.89
C SER A 236 15.84 -25.23 -29.86
N GLY A 237 15.45 -23.97 -30.00
CA GLY A 237 16.11 -22.74 -30.46
C GLY A 237 15.08 -21.87 -31.21
N CYS A 238 15.43 -20.59 -31.44
CA CYS A 238 14.77 -19.59 -32.31
C CYS A 238 13.59 -18.83 -31.65
N GLY A 239 13.64 -17.51 -31.41
CA GLY A 239 13.78 -16.40 -32.37
C GLY A 239 12.40 -15.71 -32.48
N GLY A 240 12.15 -14.41 -32.53
CA GLY A 240 12.91 -13.18 -32.76
C GLY A 240 11.87 -12.08 -33.10
N GLY A 241 12.27 -10.81 -33.05
CA GLY A 241 11.48 -9.64 -33.50
C GLY A 241 10.64 -8.99 -32.39
N GLY A 242 10.53 -7.67 -32.23
CA GLY A 242 10.94 -6.45 -32.94
C GLY A 242 10.29 -5.31 -32.13
N GLY A 243 10.92 -4.18 -31.83
CA GLY A 243 11.20 -3.07 -32.73
C GLY A 243 10.67 -1.76 -32.11
N CYS A 244 11.46 -0.68 -32.24
CA CYS A 244 11.14 0.77 -32.36
C CYS A 244 9.97 1.40 -31.55
N GLY A 245 10.00 2.64 -31.07
CA GLY A 245 10.80 3.87 -31.23
C GLY A 245 9.92 5.02 -30.68
N GLY A 246 10.45 6.04 -29.99
CA GLY A 246 10.59 7.37 -30.59
C GLY A 246 9.82 8.49 -29.84
N CYS A 247 10.58 9.55 -29.52
CA CYS A 247 10.35 10.98 -29.20
C CYS A 247 8.97 11.66 -29.02
N GLY A 248 9.04 12.79 -28.28
CA GLY A 248 8.20 14.00 -28.38
C GLY A 248 7.59 14.39 -27.03
N GLY A 249 7.71 15.61 -26.49
CA GLY A 249 8.27 16.90 -26.89
C GLY A 249 8.10 17.87 -25.71
#